data_AF-A0A932BP05-F1
#
_entry.id   AF-A0A932BP05-F1
#
_cell.length_a   1.000
_cell.length_b   1.000
_cell.length_c   1.000
_cell.angle_alpha   90.00
_cell.angle_beta   90.00
_cell.angle_gamma   90.00
#
_symmetry.space_group_name_H-M   'P 1'
#
loop_
_entity.id
_entity.type
_entity.pdbx_description
1 polymer ?
#
loop_
_entity_poly.entity_id
_entity_poly.type
_entity_poly.pdbx_seq_one_letter_code
_entity_poly.pdbx_strand_id
1 'polypeptide(L)'
;MRRAPAVDRAPVVRDVSSGGVVYRREASGEARVALVGRLRPKRWALPKGTPIPGETLEETALREVAEETGLQARIVERLDEIQYWFVWAGARHFKIVHFYLMEMTGGDVAQHDAEYDVVEWFTLGDALRALSYPNEIRVVEKARQALGEAPETGGLITGQTAPSYTPLVPHGDAGDTVLLAIDVGNTNVKAGVFRGETLVATWRLETHARRLADEYAALLGVLFPYAGLRLADVQAVSLSSTVPALVTTFRDLTERYLPNSAPALVVRGGGTEQLGISLAVENPAEMGPDRIVDALAAARLYRLPAIVIDFGTATTFDAIDADGRLLGMSLAPGFTTAMDGLFQRAARLARIELQKPKSVIGRNTQTALHSGWVYGYVGLVEGIVARMQRELGGGACVIATGGLAGEVLDETDVIEVFDPLLTIKGLRLFWEMNR
;
A
#
# COMPACT_ATOMS: atom_id res chain seq x y z
N MET A 1 -13.78 42.70 0.25
CA MET A 1 -12.49 41.99 0.13
C MET A 1 -12.58 41.00 -1.02
N ARG A 2 -11.66 41.08 -1.98
CA ARG A 2 -11.69 40.37 -3.26
C ARG A 2 -11.37 38.87 -3.07
N ARG A 3 -12.16 37.99 -3.69
CA ARG A 3 -11.87 36.54 -3.81
C ARG A 3 -10.47 36.36 -4.41
N ALA A 4 -9.64 35.54 -3.79
CA ALA A 4 -8.37 35.10 -4.34
C ALA A 4 -8.60 34.31 -5.65
N PRO A 5 -7.69 34.36 -6.63
CA PRO A 5 -7.84 33.61 -7.86
C PRO A 5 -7.72 32.11 -7.55
N ALA A 6 -8.56 31.30 -8.19
CA ALA A 6 -8.48 29.85 -8.10
C ALA A 6 -7.09 29.41 -8.58
N VAL A 7 -6.33 28.77 -7.68
CA VAL A 7 -5.10 28.07 -8.05
C VAL A 7 -5.52 26.98 -9.02
N ASP A 8 -4.94 26.98 -10.22
CA ASP A 8 -5.23 25.98 -11.26
C ASP A 8 -4.83 24.61 -10.71
N ARG A 9 -5.85 23.86 -10.27
CA ARG A 9 -5.72 22.50 -9.76
C ARG A 9 -5.41 21.61 -10.97
N ALA A 10 -4.44 20.70 -10.85
CA ALA A 10 -4.42 19.56 -11.78
C ALA A 10 -5.79 18.85 -11.67
N PRO A 11 -6.54 18.67 -12.76
CA PRO A 11 -7.87 18.10 -12.69
C PRO A 11 -7.79 16.68 -12.10
N VAL A 12 -8.66 16.39 -11.12
CA VAL A 12 -8.85 15.04 -10.60
C VAL A 12 -9.86 14.35 -11.50
N VAL A 13 -9.40 13.33 -12.19
CA VAL A 13 -10.23 12.49 -13.06
C VAL A 13 -10.56 11.22 -12.27
N ARG A 14 -11.85 10.90 -12.15
CA ARG A 14 -12.29 9.64 -11.55
C ARG A 14 -12.51 8.65 -12.68
N ASP A 15 -11.65 7.63 -12.71
CA ASP A 15 -11.78 6.55 -13.67
C ASP A 15 -12.46 5.36 -13.00
N VAL A 16 -13.42 4.78 -13.71
CA VAL A 16 -14.01 3.52 -13.31
C VAL A 16 -13.68 2.50 -14.38
N SER A 17 -13.30 1.31 -13.94
CA SER A 17 -13.22 0.13 -14.80
C SER A 17 -14.00 -1.02 -14.18
N SER A 18 -14.40 -1.95 -15.02
CA SER A 18 -15.13 -3.15 -14.61
C SER A 18 -14.62 -4.35 -15.40
N GLY A 19 -14.49 -5.49 -14.75
CA GLY A 19 -13.86 -6.69 -15.30
C GLY A 19 -14.24 -7.96 -14.56
N GLY A 20 -13.60 -9.08 -14.89
CA GLY A 20 -14.02 -10.37 -14.35
C GLY A 20 -12.95 -11.43 -14.25
N VAL A 21 -13.15 -12.34 -13.30
CA VAL A 21 -12.50 -13.65 -13.28
C VAL A 21 -13.44 -14.62 -14.00
N VAL A 22 -13.14 -14.90 -15.27
CA VAL A 22 -13.92 -15.87 -16.06
C VAL A 22 -13.39 -17.26 -15.78
N TYR A 23 -14.25 -18.17 -15.34
CA TYR A 23 -13.89 -19.55 -15.11
C TYR A 23 -14.69 -20.52 -15.99
N ARG A 24 -14.08 -21.67 -16.27
CA ARG A 24 -14.75 -22.86 -16.79
C ARG A 24 -14.34 -24.06 -15.94
N ARG A 25 -15.22 -25.05 -15.83
CA ARG A 25 -14.86 -26.34 -15.22
C ARG A 25 -14.49 -27.32 -16.32
N GLU A 26 -13.35 -27.98 -16.16
CA GLU A 26 -12.99 -29.09 -17.03
C GLU A 26 -13.80 -30.34 -16.67
N ALA A 27 -13.76 -31.38 -17.51
CA ALA A 27 -14.48 -32.63 -17.25
C ALA A 27 -14.04 -33.32 -15.94
N SER A 28 -12.85 -33.00 -15.43
CA SER A 28 -12.32 -33.42 -14.13
C SER A 28 -12.98 -32.72 -12.94
N GLY A 29 -13.73 -31.64 -13.16
CA GLY A 29 -14.30 -30.78 -12.13
C GLY A 29 -13.41 -29.61 -11.69
N GLU A 30 -12.14 -29.62 -12.10
CA GLU A 30 -11.15 -28.56 -11.83
C GLU A 30 -11.55 -27.25 -12.51
N ALA A 31 -11.51 -26.12 -11.77
CA ALA A 31 -11.80 -24.83 -12.35
C ALA A 31 -10.53 -24.20 -12.95
N ARG A 32 -10.67 -23.71 -14.18
CA ARG A 32 -9.65 -22.89 -14.84
C ARG A 32 -10.16 -21.50 -15.08
N VAL A 33 -9.26 -20.52 -14.96
CA VAL A 33 -9.54 -19.11 -15.19
C VAL A 33 -8.79 -18.58 -16.40
N ALA A 34 -9.41 -17.68 -17.15
CA ALA A 34 -8.77 -17.02 -18.29
C ALA A 34 -8.02 -15.76 -17.83
N LEU A 35 -6.76 -15.61 -18.23
CA LEU A 35 -5.98 -14.38 -18.06
C LEU A 35 -5.62 -13.80 -19.43
N VAL A 36 -5.58 -12.47 -19.49
CA VAL A 36 -5.14 -11.71 -20.67
C VAL A 36 -3.66 -11.33 -20.51
N GLY A 37 -2.89 -11.44 -21.58
CA GLY A 37 -1.43 -11.40 -21.52
C GLY A 37 -0.78 -10.53 -22.58
N ARG A 38 0.24 -9.75 -22.20
CA ARG A 38 1.23 -9.22 -23.14
C ARG A 38 2.50 -10.06 -23.05
N LEU A 39 3.11 -10.41 -24.17
CA LEU A 39 4.30 -11.24 -24.25
C LEU A 39 5.59 -10.42 -24.09
N ARG A 40 5.58 -9.11 -24.39
CA ARG A 40 6.76 -8.23 -24.35
C ARG A 40 6.45 -6.82 -23.80
N PRO A 41 6.82 -6.49 -22.55
CA PRO A 41 7.27 -7.41 -21.50
C PRO A 41 6.15 -8.36 -21.08
N LYS A 42 6.51 -9.58 -20.65
CA LYS A 42 5.55 -10.60 -20.22
C LYS A 42 4.73 -10.09 -19.02
N ARG A 43 3.43 -9.88 -19.21
CA ARG A 43 2.49 -9.43 -18.17
C ARG A 43 1.17 -10.16 -18.33
N TRP A 44 0.61 -10.63 -17.22
CA TRP A 44 -0.72 -11.23 -17.15
C TRP A 44 -1.61 -10.40 -16.23
N ALA A 45 -2.85 -10.21 -16.65
CA ALA A 45 -3.85 -9.46 -15.92
C ALA A 45 -5.21 -10.14 -16.03
N LEU A 46 -6.14 -9.69 -15.20
CA LEU A 46 -7.56 -9.96 -15.38
C LEU A 46 -8.15 -9.01 -16.44
N PRO A 47 -9.10 -9.50 -17.26
CA PRO A 47 -9.76 -8.66 -18.25
C PRO A 47 -10.62 -7.59 -17.56
N LYS A 48 -10.51 -6.34 -18.02
CA LYS A 48 -11.22 -5.16 -17.50
C LYS A 48 -11.09 -3.98 -18.46
N GLY A 49 -12.13 -3.15 -18.53
CA GLY A 49 -12.02 -1.85 -19.19
C GLY A 49 -13.05 -0.85 -18.69
N THR A 50 -13.32 0.20 -19.47
CA THR A 50 -14.00 1.41 -18.98
C THR A 50 -15.46 1.46 -19.44
N PRO A 51 -16.42 1.78 -18.55
CA PRO A 51 -17.83 1.88 -18.92
C PRO A 51 -18.08 2.90 -20.03
N ILE A 52 -18.93 2.55 -20.99
CA ILE A 52 -19.44 3.52 -21.97
C ILE A 52 -20.71 4.21 -21.43
N PRO A 53 -21.08 5.41 -21.93
CA PRO A 53 -22.26 6.14 -21.42
C PRO A 53 -23.54 5.31 -21.50
N GLY A 54 -24.18 5.08 -20.35
CA GLY A 54 -25.43 4.32 -20.23
C GLY A 54 -25.25 2.84 -19.88
N GLU A 55 -24.02 2.35 -19.79
CA GLU A 55 -23.68 0.97 -19.42
C GLU A 55 -23.60 0.82 -17.89
N THR A 56 -24.15 -0.27 -17.35
CA THR A 56 -23.94 -0.68 -15.95
C THR A 56 -22.54 -1.28 -15.76
N LEU A 57 -22.08 -1.41 -14.52
CA LEU A 57 -20.77 -2.02 -14.24
C LEU A 57 -20.75 -3.50 -14.63
N GLU A 58 -21.87 -4.19 -14.47
CA GLU A 58 -22.08 -5.58 -14.87
C GLU A 58 -22.01 -5.73 -16.39
N GLU A 59 -22.72 -4.87 -17.14
CA GLU A 59 -22.67 -4.85 -18.61
C GLU A 59 -21.26 -4.53 -19.11
N THR A 60 -20.59 -3.55 -18.50
CA THR A 60 -19.19 -3.21 -18.80
C THR A 60 -18.30 -4.42 -18.61
N ALA A 61 -18.40 -5.11 -17.47
CA ALA A 61 -17.55 -6.25 -17.18
C ALA A 61 -17.74 -7.39 -18.19
N LEU A 62 -18.99 -7.65 -18.60
CA LEU A 62 -19.33 -8.68 -19.60
C LEU A 62 -18.81 -8.32 -20.99
N ARG A 63 -18.94 -7.05 -21.40
CA ARG A 63 -18.45 -6.56 -22.69
C ARG A 63 -16.92 -6.62 -22.74
N GLU A 64 -16.24 -6.07 -21.74
CA GLU A 64 -14.77 -6.03 -21.67
C GLU A 64 -14.17 -7.44 -21.62
N VAL A 65 -14.79 -8.35 -20.88
CA VAL A 65 -14.44 -9.78 -20.94
C VAL A 65 -14.59 -10.32 -22.36
N ALA A 66 -15.72 -10.06 -23.04
CA ALA A 66 -15.93 -10.56 -24.39
C ALA A 66 -14.94 -9.99 -25.41
N GLU A 67 -14.58 -8.70 -25.29
CA GLU A 67 -13.64 -8.01 -26.17
C GLU A 67 -12.20 -8.46 -25.92
N GLU A 68 -11.72 -8.38 -24.68
CA GLU A 68 -10.32 -8.67 -24.34
C GLU A 68 -10.00 -10.17 -24.27
N THR A 69 -11.01 -11.04 -24.09
CA THR A 69 -10.80 -12.50 -24.01
C THR A 69 -11.40 -13.30 -25.15
N GLY A 70 -12.35 -12.75 -25.92
CA GLY A 70 -13.15 -13.53 -26.87
C GLY A 70 -14.17 -14.47 -26.20
N LEU A 71 -14.32 -14.44 -24.87
CA LEU A 71 -15.19 -15.33 -24.12
C LEU A 71 -16.54 -14.69 -23.79
N GLN A 72 -17.61 -15.48 -23.88
CA GLN A 72 -18.92 -15.11 -23.37
C GLN A 72 -19.10 -15.73 -21.99
N ALA A 73 -19.63 -14.94 -21.06
CA ALA A 73 -19.78 -15.37 -19.68
C ALA A 73 -21.08 -14.86 -19.05
N ARG A 74 -21.43 -15.43 -17.90
CA ARG A 74 -22.52 -14.98 -17.04
C ARG A 74 -21.98 -14.67 -15.67
N ILE A 75 -22.34 -13.52 -15.11
CA ILE A 75 -21.95 -13.14 -13.75
C ILE A 75 -22.60 -14.09 -12.74
N VAL A 76 -21.77 -14.64 -11.85
CA VAL A 76 -22.17 -15.47 -10.71
C VAL A 76 -22.33 -14.61 -9.47
N GLU A 77 -21.30 -13.83 -9.13
CA GLU A 77 -21.30 -12.93 -7.98
C GLU A 77 -20.25 -11.81 -8.14
N ARG A 78 -20.32 -10.78 -7.29
CA ARG A 78 -19.31 -9.73 -7.20
C ARG A 78 -18.16 -10.21 -6.29
N LEU A 79 -16.91 -10.09 -6.74
CA LEU A 79 -15.73 -10.54 -6.00
C LEU A 79 -15.10 -9.43 -5.14
N ASP A 80 -14.66 -8.36 -5.79
CA ASP A 80 -13.89 -7.31 -5.11
C ASP A 80 -13.94 -5.97 -5.84
N GLU A 81 -13.43 -4.95 -5.15
CA GLU A 81 -13.14 -3.65 -5.71
C GLU A 81 -11.69 -3.28 -5.41
N ILE A 82 -10.98 -2.80 -6.43
CA ILE A 82 -9.60 -2.34 -6.32
C ILE A 82 -9.58 -0.82 -6.51
N GLN A 83 -8.93 -0.10 -5.61
CA GLN A 83 -8.76 1.35 -5.71
C GLN A 83 -7.29 1.72 -5.75
N TYR A 84 -6.88 2.55 -6.71
CA TYR A 84 -5.51 3.07 -6.79
C TYR A 84 -5.46 4.43 -7.46
N TRP A 85 -4.37 5.16 -7.20
CA TRP A 85 -4.09 6.45 -7.82
C TRP A 85 -2.96 6.31 -8.84
N PHE A 86 -3.08 7.03 -9.96
CA PHE A 86 -1.98 7.23 -10.89
C PHE A 86 -2.00 8.63 -11.49
N VAL A 87 -0.89 9.07 -12.08
CA VAL A 87 -0.78 10.35 -12.77
C VAL A 87 -0.61 10.08 -14.26
N TRP A 88 -1.47 10.70 -15.08
CA TRP A 88 -1.40 10.60 -16.53
C TRP A 88 -1.75 11.93 -17.16
N ALA A 89 -1.01 12.33 -18.20
CA ALA A 89 -1.20 13.59 -18.93
C ALA A 89 -1.34 14.86 -18.04
N GLY A 90 -0.67 14.89 -16.88
CA GLY A 90 -0.73 16.03 -15.94
C GLY A 90 -2.01 16.09 -15.07
N ALA A 91 -2.88 15.08 -15.15
CA ALA A 91 -4.06 14.91 -14.31
C ALA A 91 -3.84 13.78 -13.28
N ARG A 92 -4.52 13.89 -12.13
CA ARG A 92 -4.53 12.84 -11.10
C ARG A 92 -5.73 11.94 -11.32
N HIS A 93 -5.48 10.67 -11.60
CA HIS A 93 -6.52 9.68 -11.84
C HIS A 93 -6.76 8.86 -10.57
N PHE A 94 -7.96 8.92 -10.02
CA PHE A 94 -8.44 7.99 -9.00
C PHE A 94 -9.19 6.88 -9.70
N LYS A 95 -8.62 5.67 -9.72
CA LYS A 95 -9.17 4.55 -10.45
C LYS A 95 -9.77 3.51 -9.52
N ILE A 96 -11.04 3.22 -9.77
CA ILE A 96 -11.79 2.13 -9.14
C ILE A 96 -11.98 1.04 -10.17
N VAL A 97 -11.66 -0.21 -9.83
CA VAL A 97 -11.88 -1.37 -10.69
C VAL A 97 -12.77 -2.37 -9.97
N HIS A 98 -13.93 -2.67 -10.54
CA HIS A 98 -14.86 -3.67 -10.00
C HIS A 98 -14.62 -5.01 -10.68
N PHE A 99 -14.59 -6.09 -9.88
CA PHE A 99 -14.42 -7.44 -10.39
C PHE A 99 -15.57 -8.35 -10.00
N TYR A 100 -15.98 -9.19 -10.95
CA TYR A 100 -17.03 -10.18 -10.80
C TYR A 100 -16.50 -11.59 -11.08
N LEU A 101 -17.05 -12.59 -10.41
CA LEU A 101 -16.85 -13.99 -10.76
C LEU A 101 -17.82 -14.31 -11.90
N MET A 102 -17.30 -14.92 -12.97
CA MET A 102 -18.09 -15.18 -14.17
C MET A 102 -17.92 -16.60 -14.67
N GLU A 103 -19.02 -17.29 -14.93
CA GLU A 103 -19.03 -18.62 -15.52
C GLU A 103 -19.04 -18.50 -17.05
N MET A 104 -18.10 -19.16 -17.73
CA MET A 104 -18.06 -19.20 -19.20
C MET A 104 -19.32 -19.88 -19.76
N THR A 105 -20.00 -19.21 -20.68
CA THR A 105 -21.18 -19.70 -21.40
C THR A 105 -20.90 -19.98 -22.87
N GLY A 106 -19.80 -19.45 -23.43
CA GLY A 106 -19.40 -19.64 -24.82
C GLY A 106 -18.17 -18.81 -25.20
N GLY A 107 -17.90 -18.68 -26.49
CA GLY A 107 -16.76 -17.93 -27.02
C GLY A 107 -15.47 -18.74 -27.17
N ASP A 108 -14.45 -18.09 -27.71
CA ASP A 108 -13.14 -18.69 -28.02
C ASP A 108 -12.04 -17.67 -27.74
N VAL A 109 -11.02 -18.10 -26.97
CA VAL A 109 -9.87 -17.24 -26.65
C VAL A 109 -9.12 -16.76 -27.88
N ALA A 110 -9.19 -17.48 -29.00
CA ALA A 110 -8.59 -17.04 -30.27
C ALA A 110 -9.29 -15.82 -30.90
N GLN A 111 -10.43 -15.39 -30.36
CA GLN A 111 -11.20 -14.23 -30.82
C GLN A 111 -10.97 -12.98 -29.96
N HIS A 112 -9.96 -12.99 -29.09
CA HIS A 112 -9.57 -11.81 -28.32
C HIS A 112 -9.15 -10.65 -29.24
N ASP A 113 -9.35 -9.42 -28.77
CA ASP A 113 -8.97 -8.23 -29.51
C ASP A 113 -7.46 -7.95 -29.51
N ALA A 114 -7.04 -6.83 -30.10
CA ALA A 114 -5.63 -6.47 -30.21
C ALA A 114 -5.02 -5.82 -28.95
N GLU A 115 -5.77 -5.66 -27.85
CA GLU A 115 -5.25 -4.99 -26.64
C GLU A 115 -4.20 -5.84 -25.92
N TYR A 116 -4.33 -7.16 -26.03
CA TYR A 116 -3.42 -8.16 -25.49
C TYR A 116 -2.83 -9.04 -26.60
N ASP A 117 -1.63 -9.56 -26.34
CA ASP A 117 -0.94 -10.44 -27.29
C ASP A 117 -1.50 -11.86 -27.27
N VAL A 118 -2.09 -12.28 -26.14
CA VAL A 118 -2.54 -13.65 -25.91
C VAL A 118 -3.57 -13.72 -24.78
N VAL A 119 -4.42 -14.75 -24.82
CA VAL A 119 -5.33 -15.14 -23.73
C VAL A 119 -5.16 -16.62 -23.46
N GLU A 120 -4.88 -16.98 -22.20
CA GLU A 120 -4.58 -18.36 -21.79
C GLU A 120 -5.43 -18.80 -20.59
N TRP A 121 -5.67 -20.12 -20.52
CA TRP A 121 -6.35 -20.76 -19.41
C TRP A 121 -5.35 -21.26 -18.37
N PHE A 122 -5.56 -20.84 -17.13
CA PHE A 122 -4.74 -21.20 -15.99
C PHE A 122 -5.55 -22.00 -14.99
N THR A 123 -4.91 -22.94 -14.28
CA THR A 123 -5.46 -23.40 -13.00
C THR A 123 -5.52 -22.21 -12.04
N LEU A 124 -6.38 -22.25 -11.02
CA LEU A 124 -6.43 -21.16 -10.03
C LEU A 124 -5.05 -20.97 -9.35
N GLY A 125 -4.34 -22.06 -9.06
CA GLY A 125 -2.99 -22.02 -8.52
C GLY A 125 -1.97 -21.38 -9.47
N ASP A 126 -2.01 -21.72 -10.76
CA ASP A 126 -1.12 -21.11 -11.76
C ASP A 126 -1.46 -19.64 -12.02
N ALA A 127 -2.74 -19.28 -11.99
CA ALA A 127 -3.18 -17.90 -12.17
C ALA A 127 -2.63 -16.98 -11.07
N LEU A 128 -2.68 -17.43 -9.81
CA LEU A 128 -2.10 -16.72 -8.67
C LEU A 128 -0.59 -16.50 -8.81
N ARG A 129 0.11 -17.43 -9.48
CA ARG A 129 1.55 -17.33 -9.77
C ARG A 129 1.86 -16.47 -11.01
N ALA A 130 0.93 -16.41 -11.97
CA ALA A 130 1.13 -15.76 -13.26
C ALA A 130 0.80 -14.26 -13.25
N LEU A 131 -0.19 -13.85 -12.47
CA LEU A 131 -0.67 -12.46 -12.41
C LEU A 131 0.44 -11.47 -12.06
N SER A 132 0.49 -10.36 -12.80
CA SER A 132 1.51 -9.32 -12.64
C SER A 132 1.15 -8.26 -11.61
N TYR A 133 -0.12 -8.19 -11.19
CA TYR A 133 -0.64 -7.13 -10.33
C TYR A 133 -1.08 -7.71 -8.97
N PRO A 134 -0.42 -7.36 -7.84
CA PRO A 134 -0.71 -7.95 -6.53
C PRO A 134 -2.16 -7.78 -6.04
N ASN A 135 -2.80 -6.72 -6.47
CA ASN A 135 -4.20 -6.43 -6.19
C ASN A 135 -5.16 -7.39 -6.94
N GLU A 136 -4.82 -7.84 -8.15
CA GLU A 136 -5.58 -8.84 -8.92
C GLU A 136 -5.40 -10.26 -8.37
N ILE A 137 -4.23 -10.56 -7.77
CA ILE A 137 -4.00 -11.84 -7.05
C ILE A 137 -5.06 -12.04 -5.96
N ARG A 138 -5.38 -10.98 -5.21
CA ARG A 138 -6.45 -11.03 -4.18
C ARG A 138 -7.82 -11.34 -4.76
N VAL A 139 -8.11 -10.85 -5.97
CA VAL A 139 -9.39 -11.11 -6.66
C VAL A 139 -9.49 -12.59 -7.04
N VAL A 140 -8.42 -13.17 -7.60
CA VAL A 140 -8.38 -14.60 -7.94
C VAL A 140 -8.41 -15.49 -6.70
N GLU A 141 -7.81 -15.06 -5.59
CA GLU A 141 -7.89 -15.80 -4.32
C GLU A 141 -9.34 -15.85 -3.79
N LYS A 142 -10.10 -14.76 -3.92
CA LYS A 142 -11.55 -14.76 -3.62
C LYS A 142 -12.32 -15.66 -4.57
N ALA A 143 -12.00 -15.66 -5.86
CA ALA A 143 -12.59 -16.57 -6.83
C ALA A 143 -12.34 -18.04 -6.46
N ARG A 144 -11.11 -18.37 -6.05
CA ARG A 144 -10.73 -19.72 -5.60
C ARG A 144 -11.57 -20.19 -4.41
N GLN A 145 -11.78 -19.31 -3.44
CA GLN A 145 -12.63 -19.57 -2.27
C GLN A 145 -14.10 -19.76 -2.67
N ALA A 146 -14.63 -18.88 -3.52
CA ALA A 146 -16.01 -18.95 -4.02
C ALA A 146 -16.28 -20.23 -4.81
N LEU A 147 -15.28 -20.73 -5.55
CA LEU A 147 -15.39 -21.95 -6.36
C LEU A 147 -15.23 -23.25 -5.57
N GLY A 148 -14.97 -23.16 -4.26
CA GLY A 148 -14.90 -24.30 -3.34
C GLY A 148 -13.59 -25.09 -3.41
N GLU A 149 -12.52 -24.53 -3.97
CA GLU A 149 -11.21 -25.18 -4.02
C GLU A 149 -10.44 -24.95 -2.71
N ALA A 150 -10.30 -26.01 -1.91
CA ALA A 150 -9.56 -25.96 -0.65
C ALA A 150 -8.10 -25.48 -0.86
N PRO A 151 -7.51 -24.71 0.07
CA PRO A 151 -6.06 -24.46 0.03
C PRO A 151 -5.33 -25.80 0.00
N GLU A 152 -4.34 -25.96 -0.88
CA GLU A 152 -3.49 -27.15 -0.90
C GLU A 152 -2.89 -27.36 0.50
N THR A 153 -3.44 -28.30 1.25
CA THR A 153 -2.95 -28.68 2.56
C THR A 153 -1.67 -29.47 2.38
N GLY A 154 -0.59 -28.98 3.01
CA GLY A 154 0.74 -29.56 2.94
C GLY A 154 0.74 -31.06 3.25
N GLY A 155 1.03 -31.85 2.21
CA GLY A 155 1.49 -33.22 2.35
C GLY A 155 3.01 -33.21 2.57
N LEU A 156 3.44 -33.76 3.71
CA LEU A 156 4.82 -34.14 3.96
C LEU A 156 5.31 -35.04 2.80
N ILE A 157 6.20 -34.52 1.95
CA ILE A 157 7.00 -35.34 1.03
C ILE A 157 8.39 -35.47 1.63
N THR A 158 8.60 -36.59 2.30
CA THR A 158 9.93 -37.12 2.59
C THR A 158 10.57 -37.60 1.29
N GLY A 159 11.70 -36.99 0.93
CA GLY A 159 12.66 -37.56 -0.01
C GLY A 159 12.29 -37.51 -1.49
N GLN A 160 12.27 -36.31 -2.09
CA GLN A 160 12.64 -36.13 -3.49
C GLN A 160 13.48 -34.85 -3.61
N THR A 161 14.57 -34.95 -4.37
CA THR A 161 15.51 -33.87 -4.69
C THR A 161 14.78 -32.59 -5.07
N ALA A 162 15.24 -31.46 -4.51
CA ALA A 162 14.71 -30.13 -4.77
C ALA A 162 14.33 -29.94 -6.25
N PRO A 163 13.12 -29.43 -6.58
CA PRO A 163 12.79 -29.11 -7.95
C PRO A 163 13.84 -28.13 -8.47
N SER A 164 14.50 -28.49 -9.57
CA SER A 164 15.45 -27.62 -10.25
C SER A 164 14.70 -26.39 -10.75
N TYR A 165 14.73 -25.34 -9.94
CA TYR A 165 14.22 -24.04 -10.28
C TYR A 165 15.09 -23.47 -11.39
N THR A 166 14.55 -23.35 -12.59
CA THR A 166 15.14 -22.46 -13.60
C THR A 166 14.54 -21.08 -13.36
N PRO A 167 15.31 -20.11 -12.85
CA PRO A 167 14.78 -18.80 -12.55
C PRO A 167 14.34 -18.10 -13.85
N LEU A 168 13.07 -17.72 -13.93
CA LEU A 168 12.66 -16.64 -14.82
C LEU A 168 13.12 -15.33 -14.15
N VAL A 169 14.34 -14.94 -14.49
CA VAL A 169 14.92 -13.63 -14.21
C VAL A 169 14.01 -12.58 -14.85
N PRO A 170 13.45 -11.61 -14.11
CA PRO A 170 12.91 -10.41 -14.72
C PRO A 170 14.09 -9.68 -15.35
N HIS A 171 14.05 -9.45 -16.66
CA HIS A 171 15.01 -8.59 -17.36
C HIS A 171 14.84 -7.13 -16.88
N GLY A 172 15.42 -6.83 -15.73
CA GLY A 172 16.10 -5.57 -15.44
C GLY A 172 17.60 -5.87 -15.44
N ASP A 173 18.42 -4.92 -15.88
CA ASP A 173 19.85 -5.11 -16.04
C ASP A 173 20.50 -5.71 -14.78
N ALA A 174 21.55 -6.50 -14.98
CA ALA A 174 22.32 -7.18 -13.94
C ALA A 174 23.12 -6.23 -13.00
N GLY A 175 22.57 -5.05 -12.69
CA GLY A 175 23.19 -3.99 -11.89
C GLY A 175 22.26 -3.27 -10.90
N ASP A 176 20.94 -3.57 -10.87
CA ASP A 176 20.04 -2.86 -9.95
C ASP A 176 20.10 -3.41 -8.52
N THR A 177 20.51 -2.55 -7.58
CA THR A 177 20.61 -2.91 -6.17
C THR A 177 19.24 -3.26 -5.58
N VAL A 178 19.17 -4.38 -4.86
CA VAL A 178 17.98 -4.76 -4.07
C VAL A 178 18.10 -4.22 -2.65
N LEU A 179 17.22 -3.27 -2.31
CA LEU A 179 17.18 -2.61 -1.02
C LEU A 179 16.00 -3.11 -0.19
N LEU A 180 16.25 -3.50 1.05
CA LEU A 180 15.21 -3.72 2.06
C LEU A 180 15.07 -2.47 2.94
N ALA A 181 13.97 -1.75 2.77
CA ALA A 181 13.59 -0.62 3.63
C ALA A 181 12.73 -1.13 4.79
N ILE A 182 13.09 -0.78 6.02
CA ILE A 182 12.42 -1.22 7.24
C ILE A 182 12.09 0.01 8.09
N ASP A 183 10.82 0.20 8.38
CA ASP A 183 10.32 1.19 9.32
C ASP A 183 9.74 0.48 10.55
N VAL A 184 10.31 0.75 11.72
CA VAL A 184 9.94 0.10 12.98
C VAL A 184 9.26 1.13 13.88
N GLY A 185 7.94 1.13 13.87
CA GLY A 185 7.11 1.88 14.82
C GLY A 185 6.81 1.07 16.09
N ASN A 186 6.20 1.72 17.08
CA ASN A 186 5.81 1.08 18.35
C ASN A 186 4.77 -0.04 18.18
N THR A 187 3.85 0.10 17.23
CA THR A 187 2.77 -0.88 16.99
C THR A 187 3.08 -1.83 15.84
N ASN A 188 3.74 -1.34 14.79
CA ASN A 188 4.00 -2.13 13.60
C ASN A 188 5.41 -1.93 13.04
N VAL A 189 5.93 -3.01 12.46
CA VAL A 189 7.08 -2.97 11.55
C VAL A 189 6.55 -2.99 10.13
N LYS A 190 6.87 -1.98 9.33
CA LYS A 190 6.64 -1.97 7.89
C LYS A 190 7.95 -2.30 7.18
N ALA A 191 7.89 -3.21 6.21
CA ALA A 191 9.03 -3.56 5.38
C ALA A 191 8.66 -3.36 3.92
N GLY A 192 9.58 -2.85 3.11
CA GLY A 192 9.45 -2.72 1.66
C GLY A 192 10.73 -3.17 0.97
N VAL A 193 10.60 -3.86 -0.16
CA VAL A 193 11.76 -4.25 -0.98
C VAL A 193 11.73 -3.47 -2.28
N PHE A 194 12.81 -2.76 -2.57
CA PHE A 194 13.03 -2.06 -3.82
C PHE A 194 14.04 -2.81 -4.69
N ARG A 195 13.84 -2.76 -6.00
CA ARG A 195 14.84 -3.06 -7.02
C ARG A 195 15.02 -1.81 -7.86
N GLY A 196 16.16 -1.14 -7.70
CA GLY A 196 16.31 0.25 -8.17
C GLY A 196 15.22 1.15 -7.56
N GLU A 197 14.48 1.87 -8.40
CA GLU A 197 13.38 2.73 -7.95
C GLU A 197 12.05 2.00 -7.76
N THR A 198 11.95 0.74 -8.20
CA THR A 198 10.69 0.00 -8.23
C THR A 198 10.46 -0.72 -6.90
N LEU A 199 9.33 -0.44 -6.25
CA LEU A 199 8.87 -1.19 -5.08
C LEU A 199 8.30 -2.55 -5.52
N VAL A 200 8.97 -3.62 -5.11
CA VAL A 200 8.65 -5.01 -5.48
C VAL A 200 7.66 -5.63 -4.50
N ALA A 201 7.79 -5.34 -3.21
CA ALA A 201 6.96 -5.93 -2.17
C ALA A 201 6.88 -5.04 -0.94
N THR A 202 5.79 -5.17 -0.19
CA THR A 202 5.62 -4.55 1.12
C THR A 202 4.93 -5.49 2.10
N TRP A 203 5.35 -5.44 3.36
CA TRP A 203 4.74 -6.19 4.45
C TRP A 203 4.56 -5.31 5.67
N ARG A 204 3.58 -5.68 6.50
CA ARG A 204 3.32 -5.06 7.80
C ARG A 204 3.21 -6.15 8.84
N LEU A 205 4.02 -6.05 9.88
CA LEU A 205 4.10 -6.98 11.00
C LEU A 205 3.75 -6.24 12.30
N GLU A 206 3.32 -6.98 13.31
CA GLU A 206 3.21 -6.43 14.66
C GLU A 206 4.61 -6.23 15.27
N THR A 207 4.79 -5.12 15.97
CA THR A 207 6.03 -4.84 16.68
C THR A 207 6.09 -5.63 17.97
N HIS A 208 7.10 -6.50 18.09
CA HIS A 208 7.46 -7.11 19.35
C HIS A 208 8.88 -6.66 19.73
N ALA A 209 8.99 -5.77 20.72
CA ALA A 209 10.26 -5.15 21.10
C ALA A 209 11.33 -6.14 21.59
N ARG A 210 10.95 -7.39 21.89
CA ARG A 210 11.85 -8.48 22.31
C ARG A 210 12.09 -9.54 21.25
N ARG A 211 11.51 -9.40 20.06
CA ARG A 211 11.71 -10.35 18.96
C ARG A 211 13.17 -10.30 18.52
N LEU A 212 13.77 -11.48 18.32
CA LEU A 212 15.18 -11.65 17.99
C LEU A 212 15.41 -11.67 16.47
N ALA A 213 16.67 -11.54 16.06
CA ALA A 213 17.08 -11.53 14.65
C ALA A 213 16.63 -12.80 13.92
N ASP A 214 16.78 -13.96 14.54
CA ASP A 214 16.44 -15.28 13.98
C ASP A 214 14.94 -15.40 13.70
N GLU A 215 14.11 -14.81 14.56
CA GLU A 215 12.65 -14.78 14.38
C GLU A 215 12.25 -13.88 13.21
N TYR A 216 12.88 -12.70 13.07
CA TYR A 216 12.66 -11.86 11.90
C TYR A 216 13.19 -12.50 10.63
N ALA A 217 14.35 -13.17 10.67
CA ALA A 217 14.90 -13.88 9.52
C ALA A 217 13.97 -15.03 9.08
N ALA A 218 13.38 -15.77 10.01
CA ALA A 218 12.38 -16.79 9.72
C ALA A 218 11.13 -16.17 9.07
N LEU A 219 10.62 -15.06 9.59
CA LEU A 219 9.47 -14.36 9.02
C LEU A 219 9.75 -13.84 7.61
N LEU A 220 10.87 -13.14 7.39
CA LEU A 220 11.25 -12.66 6.07
C LEU A 220 11.54 -13.83 5.11
N GLY A 221 12.14 -14.91 5.60
CA GLY A 221 12.36 -16.14 4.83
C GLY A 221 11.07 -16.81 4.35
N VAL A 222 9.96 -16.66 5.10
CA VAL A 222 8.63 -17.10 4.67
C VAL A 222 7.97 -16.10 3.73
N LEU A 223 8.12 -14.79 3.97
CA LEU A 223 7.42 -13.74 3.21
C LEU A 223 8.04 -13.47 1.83
N PHE A 224 9.36 -13.50 1.72
CA PHE A 224 10.09 -13.18 0.49
C PHE A 224 9.71 -14.08 -0.70
N PRO A 225 9.61 -15.42 -0.53
CA PRO A 225 9.20 -16.30 -1.62
C PRO A 225 7.84 -15.96 -2.24
N TYR A 226 6.87 -15.47 -1.45
CA TYR A 226 5.56 -15.04 -1.99
C TYR A 226 5.66 -13.83 -2.92
N ALA A 227 6.75 -13.05 -2.82
CA ALA A 227 7.05 -11.94 -3.72
C ALA A 227 8.06 -12.33 -4.84
N GLY A 228 8.39 -13.61 -5.00
CA GLY A 228 9.41 -14.05 -5.95
C GLY A 228 10.83 -13.58 -5.59
N LEU A 229 11.07 -13.29 -4.32
CA LEU A 229 12.35 -12.82 -3.79
C LEU A 229 12.99 -13.89 -2.91
N ARG A 230 14.31 -13.81 -2.76
CA ARG A 230 15.05 -14.54 -1.74
C ARG A 230 15.72 -13.54 -0.81
N LEU A 231 15.85 -13.90 0.46
CA LEU A 231 16.58 -13.06 1.41
C LEU A 231 18.03 -12.81 0.94
N ALA A 232 18.61 -13.81 0.25
CA ALA A 232 19.92 -13.72 -0.40
C ALA A 232 20.00 -12.73 -1.57
N ASP A 233 18.88 -12.17 -2.05
CA ASP A 233 18.89 -11.14 -3.09
C ASP A 233 19.09 -9.74 -2.49
N VAL A 234 18.87 -9.55 -1.17
CA VAL A 234 19.00 -8.25 -0.51
C VAL A 234 20.46 -7.85 -0.39
N GLN A 235 20.80 -6.67 -0.93
CA GLN A 235 22.18 -6.16 -0.96
C GLN A 235 22.39 -4.96 -0.04
N ALA A 236 21.31 -4.30 0.37
CA ALA A 236 21.36 -3.18 1.29
C ALA A 236 20.13 -3.14 2.18
N VAL A 237 20.27 -2.54 3.36
CA VAL A 237 19.15 -2.29 4.29
C VAL A 237 19.14 -0.82 4.69
N SER A 238 17.96 -0.20 4.65
CA SER A 238 17.70 1.15 5.17
C SER A 238 16.70 1.04 6.31
N LEU A 239 17.02 1.57 7.48
CA LEU A 239 16.29 1.33 8.72
C LEU A 239 15.91 2.64 9.42
N SER A 240 14.61 2.82 9.65
CA SER A 240 14.05 3.77 10.61
C SER A 240 13.51 2.99 11.80
N SER A 241 13.72 3.47 13.03
CA SER A 241 13.14 2.83 14.20
C SER A 241 12.91 3.79 15.37
N THR A 242 11.67 3.84 15.86
CA THR A 242 11.31 4.46 17.14
C THR A 242 11.43 3.49 18.32
N VAL A 243 11.92 2.26 18.09
CA VAL A 243 12.04 1.19 19.09
C VAL A 243 13.52 0.78 19.19
N PRO A 244 14.31 1.39 20.09
CA PRO A 244 15.76 1.24 20.10
C PRO A 244 16.28 -0.21 20.14
N ALA A 245 15.60 -1.10 20.87
CA ALA A 245 15.98 -2.51 20.97
C ALA A 245 15.96 -3.24 19.62
N LEU A 246 15.08 -2.82 18.70
CA LEU A 246 14.96 -3.43 17.39
C LEU A 246 16.00 -2.93 16.39
N VAL A 247 16.68 -1.80 16.65
CA VAL A 247 17.83 -1.37 15.85
C VAL A 247 18.95 -2.40 15.91
N THR A 248 19.30 -2.86 17.11
CA THR A 248 20.31 -3.91 17.30
C THR A 248 19.84 -5.23 16.68
N THR A 249 18.57 -5.58 16.87
CA THR A 249 17.98 -6.80 16.31
C THR A 249 18.09 -6.86 14.78
N PHE A 250 17.76 -5.76 14.09
CA PHE A 250 17.85 -5.72 12.63
C PHE A 250 19.30 -5.66 12.13
N ARG A 251 20.22 -5.03 12.88
CA ARG A 251 21.66 -5.13 12.60
C ARG A 251 22.16 -6.57 12.68
N ASP A 252 21.83 -7.29 13.74
CA ASP A 252 22.19 -8.69 13.90
C ASP A 252 21.60 -9.56 12.78
N LEU A 253 20.36 -9.27 12.34
CA LEU A 253 19.76 -9.92 11.19
C LEU A 253 20.58 -9.69 9.92
N THR A 254 20.95 -8.43 9.66
CA THR A 254 21.76 -8.10 8.47
C THR A 254 23.11 -8.78 8.47
N GLU A 255 23.79 -8.82 9.61
CA GLU A 255 25.12 -9.41 9.74
C GLU A 255 25.10 -10.93 9.54
N ARG A 256 24.07 -11.60 10.07
CA ARG A 256 23.99 -13.07 10.11
C ARG A 256 23.31 -13.71 8.91
N TYR A 257 22.31 -13.04 8.32
CA TYR A 257 21.41 -13.66 7.35
C TYR A 257 21.45 -13.04 5.95
N LEU A 258 21.99 -11.82 5.80
CA LEU A 258 22.11 -11.18 4.50
C LEU A 258 23.48 -11.43 3.87
N PRO A 259 23.56 -11.56 2.54
CA PRO A 259 24.82 -11.78 1.84
C PRO A 259 25.79 -10.61 2.10
N ASN A 260 27.08 -10.93 2.23
CA ASN A 260 28.16 -9.99 2.49
C ASN A 260 27.97 -9.10 3.74
N SER A 261 27.12 -9.54 4.69
CA SER A 261 26.76 -8.73 5.86
C SER A 261 26.31 -7.32 5.46
N ALA A 262 25.38 -7.24 4.49
CA ALA A 262 24.86 -6.00 3.92
C ALA A 262 24.63 -4.94 5.01
N PRO A 263 25.29 -3.76 4.94
CA PRO A 263 25.24 -2.81 6.03
C PRO A 263 23.82 -2.24 6.20
N ALA A 264 23.32 -2.26 7.43
CA ALA A 264 22.11 -1.53 7.79
C ALA A 264 22.42 -0.04 7.97
N LEU A 265 22.02 0.76 6.99
CA LEU A 265 22.02 2.21 7.10
C LEU A 265 20.86 2.63 8.01
N VAL A 266 21.18 3.19 9.16
CA VAL A 266 20.19 3.59 10.17
C VAL A 266 20.03 5.10 10.17
N VAL A 267 18.80 5.57 10.07
CA VAL A 267 18.46 6.99 10.22
C VAL A 267 18.62 7.39 11.68
N ARG A 268 19.48 8.37 11.98
CA ARG A 268 19.72 8.83 13.36
C ARG A 268 19.30 10.28 13.61
N GLY A 269 19.36 11.14 12.60
CA GLY A 269 18.99 12.55 12.69
C GLY A 269 20.07 13.48 13.26
N GLY A 270 21.24 12.93 13.59
CA GLY A 270 22.33 13.66 14.23
C GLY A 270 23.70 12.99 14.09
N GLY A 271 23.83 12.01 13.18
CA GLY A 271 25.11 11.38 12.87
C GLY A 271 25.77 12.00 11.63
N THR A 272 26.63 11.21 10.99
CA THR A 272 27.36 11.61 9.77
C THR A 272 26.52 11.43 8.49
N GLU A 273 25.29 10.93 8.61
CA GLU A 273 24.41 10.67 7.48
C GLU A 273 23.94 11.95 6.76
N GLN A 274 23.78 11.86 5.45
CA GLN A 274 23.16 12.89 4.64
C GLN A 274 21.64 12.73 4.71
N LEU A 275 20.98 13.57 5.52
CA LEU A 275 19.52 13.52 5.71
C LEU A 275 18.75 13.99 4.47
N GLY A 276 19.36 14.79 3.61
CA GLY A 276 18.71 15.33 2.41
C GLY A 276 17.62 16.37 2.64
N ILE A 277 17.42 16.75 3.90
CA ILE A 277 16.58 17.84 4.38
C ILE A 277 17.32 18.62 5.46
N SER A 278 16.94 19.89 5.66
CA SER A 278 17.42 20.68 6.80
C SER A 278 16.47 20.53 7.98
N LEU A 279 17.00 20.27 9.17
CA LEU A 279 16.24 20.22 10.41
C LEU A 279 16.28 21.61 11.07
N ALA A 280 15.22 22.40 10.92
CA ALA A 280 15.08 23.74 11.49
C ALA A 280 14.31 23.70 12.83
N VAL A 281 14.62 22.70 13.64
CA VAL A 281 14.06 22.49 14.99
C VAL A 281 15.10 22.83 16.05
N GLU A 282 14.65 23.13 17.27
CA GLU A 282 15.56 23.50 18.37
C GLU A 282 16.51 22.36 18.76
N ASN A 283 16.02 21.12 18.81
CA ASN A 283 16.83 19.95 19.12
C ASN A 283 16.67 18.84 18.04
N PRO A 284 17.51 18.86 16.98
CA PRO A 284 17.44 17.86 15.92
C PRO A 284 17.64 16.41 16.39
N ALA A 285 18.39 16.19 17.48
CA ALA A 285 18.69 14.85 17.99
C ALA A 285 17.49 14.14 18.65
N GLU A 286 16.44 14.88 19.01
CA GLU A 286 15.20 14.32 19.58
C GLU A 286 14.18 13.95 18.51
N MET A 287 14.48 14.21 17.24
CA MET A 287 13.57 13.92 16.15
C MET A 287 13.47 12.42 15.89
N GLY A 288 12.23 11.94 15.77
CA GLY A 288 11.95 10.57 15.36
C GLY A 288 12.53 10.29 13.96
N PRO A 289 13.20 9.13 13.75
CA PRO A 289 13.78 8.80 12.44
C PRO A 289 12.73 8.66 11.34
N ASP A 290 11.54 8.17 11.68
CA ASP A 290 10.35 8.09 10.81
C ASP A 290 9.97 9.47 10.27
N ARG A 291 9.92 10.47 11.14
CA ARG A 291 9.55 11.86 10.78
C ARG A 291 10.58 12.53 9.87
N ILE A 292 11.87 12.27 10.12
CA ILE A 292 12.95 12.75 9.25
C ILE A 292 12.78 12.17 7.85
N VAL A 293 12.47 10.88 7.77
CA VAL A 293 12.30 10.17 6.51
C VAL A 293 11.03 10.61 5.77
N ASP A 294 9.93 10.83 6.50
CA ASP A 294 8.69 11.33 5.95
C ASP A 294 8.85 12.75 5.40
N ALA A 295 9.55 13.62 6.12
CA ALA A 295 9.88 14.96 5.64
C ALA A 295 10.81 14.93 4.42
N LEU A 296 11.77 14.00 4.37
CA LEU A 296 12.60 13.77 3.18
C LEU A 296 11.75 13.34 1.98
N ALA A 297 10.85 12.38 2.16
CA ALA A 297 9.94 11.94 1.11
C ALA A 297 9.03 13.09 0.64
N ALA A 298 8.46 13.86 1.59
CA ALA A 298 7.64 15.03 1.30
C ALA A 298 8.40 16.06 0.46
N ALA A 299 9.61 16.43 0.87
CA ALA A 299 10.43 17.44 0.19
C ALA A 299 10.90 17.01 -1.21
N ARG A 300 11.01 15.70 -1.49
CA ARG A 300 11.50 15.19 -2.77
C ARG A 300 10.41 14.80 -3.75
N LEU A 301 9.25 14.39 -3.25
CA LEU A 301 8.18 13.79 -4.08
C LEU A 301 6.97 14.70 -4.23
N TYR A 302 6.84 15.73 -3.39
CA TYR A 302 5.64 16.56 -3.33
C TYR A 302 5.95 18.05 -3.37
N ARG A 303 4.89 18.85 -3.52
CA ARG A 303 4.95 20.31 -3.59
C ARG A 303 5.21 20.89 -2.20
N LEU A 304 6.09 21.89 -2.14
CA LEU A 304 6.42 22.65 -0.94
C LEU A 304 5.72 24.04 -0.92
N PRO A 305 5.47 24.64 0.26
CA PRO A 305 5.60 24.04 1.60
C PRO A 305 4.66 22.84 1.77
N ALA A 306 4.89 21.99 2.76
CA ALA A 306 4.10 20.78 2.99
C ALA A 306 3.76 20.57 4.47
N ILE A 307 2.64 19.91 4.72
CA ILE A 307 2.24 19.40 6.03
C ILE A 307 2.09 17.89 5.90
N VAL A 308 2.90 17.13 6.62
CA VAL A 308 2.77 15.66 6.67
C VAL A 308 1.99 15.27 7.92
N ILE A 309 0.96 14.45 7.74
CA ILE A 309 0.13 13.91 8.81
C ILE A 309 0.34 12.40 8.87
N ASP A 310 1.03 11.88 9.88
CA ASP A 310 1.15 10.44 10.08
C ASP A 310 0.09 9.95 11.07
N PHE A 311 -0.81 9.09 10.60
CA PHE A 311 -1.83 8.44 11.41
C PHE A 311 -1.31 7.13 12.02
N GLY A 312 -0.61 7.24 13.15
CA GLY A 312 -0.04 6.13 13.91
C GLY A 312 -0.55 6.04 15.35
N THR A 313 0.30 5.52 16.25
CA THR A 313 0.03 5.45 17.70
C THR A 313 -0.21 6.85 18.30
N ALA A 314 0.55 7.83 17.81
CA ALA A 314 0.25 9.25 17.88
C ALA A 314 -0.09 9.71 16.46
N THR A 315 -0.86 10.80 16.35
CA THR A 315 -0.98 11.51 15.09
C THR A 315 -0.06 12.71 15.12
N THR A 316 0.90 12.72 14.20
CA THR A 316 1.88 13.79 14.06
C THR A 316 1.46 14.72 12.93
N PHE A 317 1.84 15.98 13.02
CA PHE A 317 1.67 16.98 11.98
C PHE A 317 3.01 17.68 11.79
N ASP A 318 3.79 17.28 10.80
CA ASP A 318 5.12 17.82 10.52
C ASP A 318 5.03 18.97 9.51
N ALA A 319 5.62 20.13 9.84
CA ALA A 319 5.66 21.30 8.97
C ALA A 319 6.98 21.37 8.19
N ILE A 320 6.88 21.40 6.86
CA ILE A 320 7.99 21.61 5.94
C ILE A 320 7.78 22.92 5.20
N ASP A 321 8.78 23.81 5.23
CA ASP A 321 8.71 25.10 4.55
C ASP A 321 8.96 25.01 3.03
N ALA A 322 8.90 26.15 2.34
CA ALA A 322 9.12 26.24 0.90
C ALA A 322 10.55 25.87 0.48
N ASP A 323 11.53 25.99 1.39
CA ASP A 323 12.93 25.63 1.16
C ASP A 323 13.20 24.14 1.49
N GLY A 324 12.18 23.39 1.90
CA GLY A 324 12.31 21.97 2.24
C GLY A 324 12.89 21.72 3.63
N ARG A 325 12.83 22.71 4.53
CA ARG A 325 13.30 22.59 5.92
C ARG A 325 12.15 22.10 6.81
N LEU A 326 12.43 21.10 7.63
CA LEU A 326 11.51 20.61 8.65
C LEU A 326 11.53 21.58 9.84
N LEU A 327 10.45 22.37 9.98
CA LEU A 327 10.33 23.45 10.96
C LEU A 327 9.97 22.95 12.37
N GLY A 328 9.22 21.84 12.45
CA GLY A 328 8.69 21.35 13.71
C GLY A 328 7.40 20.58 13.50
N MET A 329 6.64 20.38 14.59
CA MET A 329 5.41 19.61 14.53
C MET A 329 4.34 20.02 15.54
N SER A 330 3.13 19.49 15.30
CA SER A 330 2.10 19.28 16.33
C SER A 330 1.91 17.80 16.60
N LEU A 331 1.53 17.45 17.84
CA LEU A 331 1.21 16.07 18.25
C LEU A 331 -0.20 16.00 18.81
N ALA A 332 -0.93 14.96 18.40
CA ALA A 332 -2.20 14.58 18.97
C ALA A 332 -2.20 13.08 19.33
N PRO A 333 -3.03 12.66 20.30
CA PRO A 333 -3.33 11.26 20.49
C PRO A 333 -3.79 10.60 19.17
N GLY A 334 -3.23 9.43 18.84
CA GLY A 334 -3.61 8.69 17.64
C GLY A 334 -5.06 8.22 17.69
N PHE A 335 -5.67 7.98 16.53
CA PHE A 335 -7.08 7.64 16.40
C PHE A 335 -7.50 6.43 17.28
N THR A 336 -6.73 5.35 17.30
CA THR A 336 -7.05 4.21 18.18
C THR A 336 -6.65 4.46 19.64
N THR A 337 -5.48 5.06 19.87
CA THR A 337 -4.95 5.33 21.23
C THR A 337 -5.92 6.17 22.05
N ALA A 338 -6.48 7.20 21.44
CA ALA A 338 -7.38 8.13 22.10
C ALA A 338 -8.75 7.48 22.41
N MET A 339 -9.22 6.59 21.54
CA MET A 339 -10.41 5.78 21.76
C MET A 339 -10.21 4.74 22.88
N ASP A 340 -9.08 4.03 22.88
CA ASP A 340 -8.75 3.07 23.94
C ASP A 340 -8.68 3.76 25.31
N GLY A 341 -8.14 4.99 25.37
CA GLY A 341 -8.11 5.79 26.60
C GLY A 341 -9.50 6.12 27.14
N LEU A 342 -10.49 6.36 26.26
CA LEU A 342 -11.88 6.56 26.65
C LEU A 342 -12.50 5.28 27.21
N PHE A 343 -12.32 4.14 26.52
CA PHE A 343 -12.88 2.85 26.95
C PHE A 343 -12.26 2.34 28.26
N GLN A 344 -10.98 2.58 28.49
CA GLN A 344 -10.31 2.20 29.75
C GLN A 344 -10.88 2.94 30.96
N ARG A 345 -11.40 4.16 30.79
CA ARG A 345 -11.88 5.01 31.91
C ARG A 345 -13.39 5.00 32.08
N ALA A 346 -14.14 4.52 31.10
CA ALA A 346 -15.60 4.51 31.13
C ALA A 346 -16.15 3.11 31.44
N ALA A 347 -16.47 2.86 32.73
CA ALA A 347 -16.88 1.55 33.25
C ALA A 347 -18.13 0.89 32.63
N ARG A 348 -18.85 1.57 31.74
CA ARG A 348 -20.09 1.09 31.10
C ARG A 348 -20.09 1.12 29.57
N LEU A 349 -19.00 1.54 28.95
CA LEU A 349 -18.90 1.49 27.50
C LEU A 349 -18.37 0.11 27.09
N ALA A 350 -19.21 -0.67 26.42
CA ALA A 350 -18.73 -1.88 25.73
C ALA A 350 -17.70 -1.45 24.67
N ARG A 351 -16.71 -2.31 24.37
CA ARG A 351 -15.77 -2.06 23.27
C ARG A 351 -16.58 -2.14 21.98
N ILE A 352 -16.73 -1.01 21.28
CA ILE A 352 -17.52 -0.94 20.05
C ILE A 352 -16.57 -1.07 18.86
N GLU A 353 -16.97 -1.87 17.86
CA GLU A 353 -16.31 -1.90 16.56
C GLU A 353 -16.53 -0.58 15.83
N LEU A 354 -15.44 0.03 15.39
CA LEU A 354 -15.46 1.30 14.67
C LEU A 354 -16.29 1.15 13.38
N GLN A 355 -17.27 2.04 13.21
CA GLN A 355 -18.07 2.12 11.99
C GLN A 355 -18.31 3.57 11.61
N LYS A 356 -18.23 3.85 10.31
CA LYS A 356 -18.55 5.16 9.74
C LYS A 356 -19.96 5.62 10.16
N PRO A 357 -20.10 6.78 10.82
CA PRO A 357 -21.40 7.26 11.29
C PRO A 357 -22.24 7.78 10.13
N LYS A 358 -23.50 7.34 10.03
CA LYS A 358 -24.47 7.82 9.02
C LYS A 358 -24.90 9.28 9.24
N SER A 359 -24.73 9.80 10.45
CA SER A 359 -25.15 11.16 10.82
C SER A 359 -24.35 11.67 12.01
N VAL A 360 -24.14 12.99 12.06
CA VAL A 360 -23.45 13.66 13.18
C VAL A 360 -24.24 13.55 14.50
N ILE A 361 -25.57 13.64 14.46
CA ILE A 361 -26.40 13.52 15.67
C ILE A 361 -26.76 12.05 15.90
N GLY A 362 -26.06 11.40 16.83
CA GLY A 362 -26.37 10.03 17.25
C GLY A 362 -27.67 9.95 18.06
N ARG A 363 -28.49 8.93 17.80
CA ARG A 363 -29.79 8.70 18.49
C ARG A 363 -29.71 7.64 19.59
N ASN A 364 -28.54 7.06 19.78
CA ASN A 364 -28.22 6.14 20.87
C ASN A 364 -26.72 6.28 21.21
N THR A 365 -26.30 5.71 22.35
CA THR A 365 -24.92 5.83 22.84
C THR A 365 -23.88 5.39 21.82
N GLN A 366 -24.13 4.30 21.09
CA GLN A 366 -23.21 3.75 20.10
C GLN A 366 -22.99 4.72 18.93
N THR A 367 -24.08 5.16 18.31
CA THR A 367 -24.04 6.10 17.17
C THR A 367 -23.53 7.48 17.57
N ALA A 368 -23.82 7.93 18.80
CA ALA A 368 -23.29 9.18 19.34
C ALA A 368 -21.76 9.10 19.55
N LEU A 369 -21.27 7.96 20.05
CA LEU A 369 -19.84 7.73 20.24
C LEU A 369 -19.11 7.64 18.89
N HIS A 370 -19.62 6.88 17.93
CA HIS A 370 -19.04 6.81 16.58
C HIS A 370 -18.96 8.19 15.93
N SER A 371 -20.06 8.94 15.98
CA SER A 371 -20.12 10.29 15.42
C SER A 371 -19.11 11.23 16.07
N GLY A 372 -19.15 11.34 17.40
CA GLY A 372 -18.24 12.21 18.14
C GLY A 372 -16.78 11.82 17.96
N TRP A 373 -16.50 10.52 17.78
CA TRP A 373 -15.17 10.02 17.51
C TRP A 373 -14.66 10.46 16.12
N VAL A 374 -15.34 10.04 15.06
CA VAL A 374 -14.90 10.28 13.68
C VAL A 374 -14.90 11.77 13.37
N TYR A 375 -16.03 12.46 13.53
CA TYR A 375 -16.11 13.89 13.18
C TYR A 375 -15.33 14.79 14.15
N GLY A 376 -15.18 14.38 15.41
CA GLY A 376 -14.32 15.07 16.36
C GLY A 376 -12.85 14.99 15.94
N TYR A 377 -12.41 13.82 15.46
CA TYR A 377 -11.05 13.63 14.94
C TYR A 377 -10.81 14.39 13.64
N VAL A 378 -11.79 14.40 12.73
CA VAL A 378 -11.77 15.25 11.53
C VAL A 378 -11.60 16.72 11.91
N GLY A 379 -12.38 17.22 12.87
CA GLY A 379 -12.27 18.59 13.35
C GLY A 379 -10.91 18.92 13.99
N LEU A 380 -10.28 17.94 14.66
CA LEU A 380 -8.90 18.06 15.15
C LEU A 380 -7.92 18.24 13.98
N VAL A 381 -8.00 17.37 12.97
CA VAL A 381 -7.13 17.41 11.79
C VAL A 381 -7.29 18.73 11.05
N GLU A 382 -8.52 19.09 10.68
CA GLU A 382 -8.82 20.34 9.98
C GLU A 382 -8.39 21.57 10.77
N GLY A 383 -8.62 21.56 12.08
CA GLY A 383 -8.27 22.66 12.98
C GLY A 383 -6.75 22.87 13.08
N ILE A 384 -5.97 21.80 13.19
CA ILE A 384 -4.50 21.88 13.25
C ILE A 384 -3.95 22.29 11.88
N VAL A 385 -4.40 21.65 10.79
CA VAL A 385 -3.93 21.98 9.44
C VAL A 385 -4.23 23.44 9.09
N ALA A 386 -5.42 23.96 9.40
CA ALA A 386 -5.76 25.36 9.14
C ALA A 386 -4.91 26.36 9.95
N ARG A 387 -4.34 25.95 11.10
CA ARG A 387 -3.38 26.76 11.87
C ARG A 387 -2.00 26.73 11.22
N MET A 388 -1.50 25.54 10.91
CA MET A 388 -0.20 25.35 10.27
C MET A 388 -0.14 26.01 8.89
N GLN A 389 -1.22 25.92 8.10
CA GLN A 389 -1.35 26.63 6.83
C GLN A 389 -1.12 28.14 6.98
N ARG A 390 -1.67 28.76 8.05
CA ARG A 390 -1.48 30.20 8.29
C ARG A 390 -0.04 30.53 8.69
N GLU A 391 0.59 29.68 9.48
CA GLU A 391 1.98 29.86 9.90
C GLU A 391 2.97 29.68 8.74
N LEU A 392 2.67 28.78 7.80
CA LEU A 392 3.46 28.54 6.60
C LEU A 392 3.22 29.56 5.46
N GLY A 393 2.38 30.58 5.67
CA GLY A 393 2.04 31.57 4.64
C GLY A 393 0.97 31.12 3.62
N GLY A 394 0.38 29.93 3.84
CA GLY A 394 -0.70 29.36 3.04
C GLY A 394 -0.23 28.51 1.87
N GLY A 395 -1.13 27.66 1.38
CA GLY A 395 -0.89 26.83 0.21
C GLY A 395 0.04 25.64 0.45
N ALA A 396 0.30 25.23 1.68
CA ALA A 396 1.08 24.02 1.93
C ALA A 396 0.35 22.78 1.39
N CYS A 397 1.07 21.85 0.76
CA CYS A 397 0.51 20.57 0.34
C CYS A 397 0.29 19.68 1.56
N VAL A 398 -0.93 19.22 1.78
CA VAL A 398 -1.27 18.37 2.93
C VAL A 398 -1.21 16.90 2.54
N ILE A 399 -0.28 16.15 3.14
CA ILE A 399 0.01 14.76 2.82
C ILE A 399 -0.33 13.91 4.04
N ALA A 400 -1.18 12.90 3.88
CA ALA A 400 -1.47 11.90 4.90
C ALA A 400 -0.72 10.60 4.63
N THR A 401 -0.22 9.97 5.69
CA THR A 401 0.35 8.61 5.69
C THR A 401 -0.17 7.86 6.93
N GLY A 402 0.32 6.66 7.19
CA GLY A 402 -0.06 5.90 8.37
C GLY A 402 -1.25 4.98 8.13
N GLY A 403 -1.35 3.96 8.98
CA GLY A 403 -2.29 2.84 8.78
C GLY A 403 -3.74 3.17 9.11
N LEU A 404 -4.00 4.31 9.76
CA LEU A 404 -5.33 4.74 10.21
C LEU A 404 -5.86 5.96 9.43
N ALA A 405 -5.13 6.44 8.43
CA ALA A 405 -5.58 7.58 7.63
C ALA A 405 -6.94 7.32 6.96
N GLY A 406 -7.18 6.08 6.52
CA GLY A 406 -8.44 5.65 5.88
C GLY A 406 -9.71 5.94 6.70
N GLU A 407 -9.60 6.02 8.03
CA GLU A 407 -10.74 6.32 8.91
C GLU A 407 -11.20 7.79 8.83
N VAL A 408 -10.35 8.67 8.29
CA VAL A 408 -10.55 10.13 8.27
C VAL A 408 -10.60 10.69 6.86
N LEU A 409 -9.91 10.06 5.89
CA LEU A 409 -9.75 10.55 4.52
C LEU A 409 -11.06 10.86 3.80
N ASP A 410 -12.09 10.04 4.00
CA ASP A 410 -13.39 10.21 3.32
C ASP A 410 -14.23 11.35 3.90
N GLU A 411 -13.84 11.91 5.05
CA GLU A 411 -14.63 12.88 5.81
C GLU A 411 -14.06 14.30 5.76
N THR A 412 -12.95 14.52 5.04
CA THR A 412 -12.33 15.84 4.93
C THR A 412 -11.67 16.08 3.58
N ASP A 413 -11.79 17.31 3.08
CA ASP A 413 -11.12 17.77 1.85
C ASP A 413 -9.76 18.43 2.13
N VAL A 414 -9.34 18.52 3.40
CA VAL A 414 -8.11 19.24 3.78
C VAL A 414 -6.84 18.46 3.38
N ILE A 415 -6.94 17.14 3.21
CA ILE A 415 -5.83 16.27 2.83
C ILE A 415 -5.76 16.21 1.29
N GLU A 416 -4.67 16.69 0.71
CA GLU A 416 -4.47 16.72 -0.75
C GLU A 416 -3.97 15.37 -1.27
N VAL A 417 -3.13 14.69 -0.50
CA VAL A 417 -2.43 13.47 -0.91
C VAL A 417 -2.56 12.43 0.20
N PHE A 418 -2.89 11.19 -0.15
CA PHE A 418 -2.69 10.05 0.71
C PHE A 418 -1.59 9.17 0.14
N ASP A 419 -0.49 9.00 0.87
CA ASP A 419 0.61 8.11 0.52
C ASP A 419 0.92 7.15 1.69
N PRO A 420 0.35 5.93 1.71
CA PRO A 420 0.57 4.97 2.79
C PRO A 420 2.02 4.44 2.87
N LEU A 421 2.83 4.73 1.84
CA LEU A 421 4.19 4.24 1.69
C LEU A 421 5.22 5.38 1.80
N LEU A 422 4.82 6.56 2.27
CA LEU A 422 5.67 7.75 2.36
C LEU A 422 7.01 7.44 3.05
N THR A 423 6.95 6.82 4.23
CA THR A 423 8.12 6.44 5.04
C THR A 423 9.01 5.43 4.33
N ILE A 424 8.42 4.43 3.68
CA ILE A 424 9.15 3.40 2.92
C ILE A 424 9.86 4.00 1.71
N LYS A 425 9.21 4.93 1.00
CA LYS A 425 9.82 5.67 -0.11
C LYS A 425 10.93 6.60 0.37
N GLY A 426 10.74 7.26 1.51
CA GLY A 426 11.76 8.08 2.14
C GLY A 426 12.99 7.27 2.52
N LEU A 427 12.83 6.05 3.04
CA LEU A 427 13.96 5.17 3.38
C LEU A 427 14.80 4.78 2.17
N ARG A 428 14.16 4.60 1.00
CA ARG A 428 14.88 4.42 -0.28
C ARG A 428 15.67 5.67 -0.65
N LEU A 429 15.04 6.84 -0.63
CA LEU A 429 15.70 8.11 -0.94
C LEU A 429 16.88 8.39 0.00
N PHE A 430 16.71 8.10 1.29
CA PHE A 430 17.77 8.21 2.29
C PHE A 430 18.94 7.29 1.98
N TRP A 431 18.68 6.04 1.60
CA TRP A 431 19.72 5.10 1.20
C TRP A 431 20.49 5.55 -0.05
N GLU A 432 19.78 6.02 -1.09
CA GLU A 432 20.40 6.47 -2.35
C GLU A 432 21.37 7.62 -2.16
N MET A 433 21.15 8.45 -1.14
CA MET A 433 22.00 9.58 -0.77
C MET A 433 23.25 9.19 0.04
N ASN A 434 23.26 7.99 0.62
CA ASN A 434 24.28 7.54 1.58
C ASN A 434 24.97 6.25 1.15
N ARG A 435 24.75 5.79 -0.09
CA ARG A 435 25.37 4.60 -0.68
C ARG A 435 26.83 4.81 -1.05
#